data_AF-A0A4Y4XNQ4-F1
#
_entry.id   AF-A0A4Y4XNQ4-F1
#
_cell.length_a   1.000
_cell.length_b   1.000
_cell.length_c   1.000
_cell.angle_alpha   90.00
_cell.angle_beta   90.00
_cell.angle_gamma   90.00
#
_symmetry.space_group_name_H-M   'P 1'
#
loop_
_entity.id
_entity.type
_entity.pdbx_description
1 polymer ?
#
loop_
_entity_poly.entity_id
_entity_poly.type
_entity_poly.pdbx_seq_one_letter_code
_entity_poly.pdbx_strand_id
1 'polypeptide(L)'
;DSECYKAYELYQNALKKDNLVDFDDLLCLSLKILQDNEKLAKEISERYHYIMVDEYQDTNALQLELLKQLSCAHHNLCVVGDDDQSIYGFRGADIS
;
A
#
# COMPACT_ATOMS: atom_id res chain seq x y z
N ASP A 1 22.28 -12.08 6.13
CA ASP A 1 22.07 -10.71 5.63
C ASP A 1 22.59 -10.47 4.21
N SER A 2 23.89 -10.57 3.91
CA SER A 2 24.40 -10.31 2.54
C SER A 2 23.82 -11.24 1.45
N GLU A 3 23.65 -12.53 1.75
CA GLU A 3 23.10 -13.49 0.77
C GLU A 3 21.60 -13.29 0.50
N CYS A 4 20.81 -12.95 1.54
CA CYS A 4 19.39 -12.61 1.37
C CYS A 4 19.21 -11.36 0.52
N TYR A 5 20.05 -10.34 0.71
CA TYR A 5 20.03 -9.13 -0.12
C TYR A 5 20.33 -9.43 -1.59
N LYS A 6 21.38 -10.22 -1.87
CA LYS A 6 21.70 -10.64 -3.25
C LYS A 6 20.58 -11.44 -3.89
N ALA A 7 19.99 -12.38 -3.15
CA ALA A 7 18.86 -13.17 -3.63
C ALA A 7 17.65 -12.28 -3.96
N TYR A 8 17.35 -11.31 -3.09
CA TYR A 8 16.28 -10.34 -3.31
C TYR A 8 16.55 -9.45 -4.54
N GLU A 9 17.77 -8.97 -4.71
CA GLU A 9 18.16 -8.18 -5.88
C GLU A 9 18.02 -8.97 -7.19
N LEU A 10 18.47 -10.23 -7.21
CA LEU A 10 18.30 -11.12 -8.36
C LEU A 10 16.81 -11.38 -8.67
N TYR A 11 16.00 -11.61 -7.63
CA TYR A 11 14.56 -11.80 -7.75
C TYR A 11 13.88 -10.57 -8.37
N GLN A 12 14.13 -9.39 -7.82
CA GLN A 12 13.59 -8.12 -8.30
C GLN A 12 14.02 -7.81 -9.73
N ASN A 13 15.26 -8.13 -10.10
CA ASN A 13 15.75 -7.97 -11.47
C ASN A 13 15.07 -8.93 -12.45
N ALA A 14 14.76 -10.17 -12.02
CA ALA A 14 14.03 -11.13 -12.84
C ALA A 14 12.59 -10.66 -13.11
N LEU A 15 11.88 -10.23 -12.06
CA LEU A 15 10.52 -9.67 -12.21
C LEU A 15 10.49 -8.51 -13.21
N LYS A 16 11.39 -7.54 -13.04
CA LYS A 16 11.47 -6.37 -13.93
C LYS A 16 11.80 -6.76 -15.37
N LYS A 17 12.73 -7.69 -15.57
CA LYS A 17 13.13 -8.14 -16.91
C LYS A 17 11.96 -8.76 -17.67
N ASP A 18 11.13 -9.53 -16.98
CA ASP A 18 10.00 -10.24 -17.57
C ASP A 18 8.68 -9.44 -17.50
N ASN A 19 8.73 -8.19 -17.02
CA ASN A 19 7.59 -7.31 -16.82
C ASN A 19 6.48 -7.95 -15.96
N LEU A 20 6.91 -8.59 -14.87
CA LEU A 20 6.06 -9.22 -13.86
C LEU A 20 5.99 -8.35 -12.60
N VAL A 21 4.93 -8.53 -11.84
CA VAL A 21 4.72 -7.92 -10.52
C VAL A 21 4.25 -8.99 -9.55
N ASP A 22 4.75 -8.94 -8.31
CA ASP A 22 4.25 -9.77 -7.21
C ASP A 22 3.16 -9.04 -6.40
N PHE A 23 2.70 -9.64 -5.28
CA PHE A 23 1.65 -9.05 -4.47
C PHE A 23 2.06 -7.75 -3.76
N ASP A 24 3.32 -7.65 -3.32
CA ASP A 24 3.81 -6.46 -2.63
C ASP A 24 4.06 -5.33 -3.64
N ASP A 25 4.48 -5.67 -4.85
CA ASP A 25 4.63 -4.75 -5.99
C ASP A 25 3.30 -4.08 -6.35
N LEU A 26 2.17 -4.80 -6.29
CA LEU A 26 0.86 -4.21 -6.57
C LEU A 26 0.56 -3.02 -5.65
N LEU A 27 1.03 -3.04 -4.41
CA LEU A 27 0.88 -1.94 -3.47
C LEU A 27 2.00 -0.90 -3.65
N CYS A 28 3.26 -1.34 -3.65
CA CYS A 28 4.43 -0.47 -3.71
C CYS A 28 4.47 0.37 -4.99
N LEU A 29 4.25 -0.25 -6.15
CA LEU A 29 4.27 0.43 -7.43
C LEU A 29 3.07 1.35 -7.59
N SER A 30 1.88 0.95 -7.12
CA SER A 30 0.70 1.82 -7.12
C SER A 30 0.91 3.07 -6.29
N LEU A 31 1.43 2.92 -5.06
CA LEU A 31 1.78 4.06 -4.21
C LEU A 31 2.79 4.97 -4.89
N LYS A 32 3.86 4.39 -5.46
CA LYS A 32 4.90 5.14 -6.16
C LYS A 32 4.33 5.95 -7.34
N ILE A 33 3.47 5.34 -8.16
CA ILE A 33 2.83 6.02 -9.30
C ILE A 33 2.02 7.22 -8.83
N LEU A 34 1.28 7.10 -7.73
CA LEU A 34 0.47 8.20 -7.20
C LEU A 34 1.35 9.30 -6.58
N GLN A 35 2.40 8.93 -5.85
CA GLN A 35 3.35 9.89 -5.27
C GLN A 35 4.12 10.67 -6.35
N ASP A 36 4.52 10.00 -7.43
CA ASP A 36 5.26 10.60 -8.54
C ASP A 36 4.34 11.42 -9.49
N ASN A 37 3.02 11.32 -9.35
CA ASN A 37 2.05 11.99 -10.22
C ASN A 37 0.85 12.57 -9.44
N GLU A 38 1.05 13.75 -8.85
CA GLU A 38 0.02 14.47 -8.08
C GLU A 38 -1.29 14.70 -8.85
N LYS A 39 -1.21 14.91 -10.18
CA LYS A 39 -2.40 15.12 -11.01
C LYS A 39 -3.25 13.86 -11.04
N LEU A 40 -2.62 12.71 -11.27
CA LEU A 40 -3.30 11.42 -11.25
C LEU A 40 -3.83 11.10 -9.85
N ALA A 41 -3.06 11.36 -8.78
CA ALA A 41 -3.53 11.18 -7.41
C ALA A 41 -4.81 11.98 -7.12
N LYS A 42 -4.85 13.26 -7.53
CA LYS A 42 -6.05 14.09 -7.41
C LYS A 42 -7.20 13.56 -8.26
N GLU A 43 -6.97 13.20 -9.51
CA GLU A 43 -8.01 12.63 -10.39
C GLU A 43 -8.62 11.34 -9.82
N ILE A 44 -7.78 10.48 -9.22
CA ILE A 44 -8.25 9.24 -8.57
C ILE A 44 -8.99 9.54 -7.28
N SER A 45 -8.50 10.47 -6.46
CA SER A 45 -9.19 10.88 -5.23
C SER A 45 -10.54 11.53 -5.52
N GLU A 46 -10.61 12.41 -6.52
CA GLU A 46 -11.87 13.00 -6.97
C GLU A 46 -12.81 11.95 -7.58
N ARG A 47 -12.29 10.87 -8.16
CA ARG A 47 -13.14 9.77 -8.64
C ARG A 47 -13.77 8.99 -7.48
N TYR A 48 -13.02 8.74 -6.42
CA TYR A 48 -13.46 7.97 -5.25
C TYR A 48 -13.69 8.88 -4.03
N HIS A 49 -14.71 9.72 -4.13
CA HIS A 49 -15.04 10.76 -3.13
C HIS A 49 -15.25 10.26 -1.70
N TYR A 50 -15.56 8.98 -1.49
CA TYR A 50 -15.74 8.37 -0.18
C TYR A 50 -15.09 6.99 -0.19
N ILE A 51 -14.17 6.77 0.74
CA ILE A 51 -13.43 5.51 0.85
C ILE A 51 -13.78 4.88 2.20
N MET A 52 -14.14 3.60 2.18
CA MET A 52 -14.38 2.81 3.38
C MET A 52 -13.38 1.66 3.43
N VAL A 53 -12.73 1.49 4.58
CA VAL A 53 -11.74 0.42 4.83
C VAL A 53 -12.24 -0.40 6.00
N ASP A 54 -12.37 -1.70 5.78
CA ASP A 54 -12.70 -2.68 6.81
C ASP A 54 -11.42 -3.36 7.31
N GLU A 55 -11.49 -4.01 8.47
CA GLU A 55 -10.35 -4.69 9.12
C GLU A 55 -9.10 -3.78 9.26
N TYR A 56 -9.32 -2.52 9.64
CA TYR A 56 -8.26 -1.51 9.66
C TYR A 56 -7.12 -1.87 10.62
N GLN A 57 -7.38 -2.63 11.68
CA GLN A 57 -6.37 -3.10 12.65
C GLN A 57 -5.28 -3.98 12.03
N ASP A 58 -5.50 -4.53 10.83
CA ASP A 58 -4.53 -5.35 10.10
C ASP A 58 -3.81 -4.59 8.98
N THR A 59 -3.98 -3.26 8.92
CA THR A 59 -3.34 -2.39 7.95
C THR A 59 -1.88 -2.13 8.31
N ASN A 60 -1.00 -2.06 7.31
CA ASN A 60 0.41 -1.68 7.49
C ASN A 60 0.70 -0.25 6.97
N ALA A 61 1.90 0.26 7.27
CA ALA A 61 2.30 1.61 6.89
C ALA A 61 2.22 1.88 5.37
N LEU A 62 2.52 0.88 4.53
CA LEU A 62 2.44 1.02 3.07
C LEU A 62 1.00 1.23 2.60
N GLN A 63 0.07 0.44 3.13
CA GLN A 63 -1.36 0.55 2.83
C GLN A 63 -1.92 1.88 3.33
N LEU A 64 -1.49 2.34 4.52
CA LEU A 64 -1.88 3.64 5.06
C LEU A 64 -1.43 4.79 4.14
N GLU A 65 -0.18 4.78 3.67
CA GLU A 65 0.30 5.80 2.73
C GLU A 65 -0.46 5.78 1.40
N LEU A 66 -0.83 4.59 0.92
CA LEU A 66 -1.68 4.47 -0.27
C LEU A 66 -3.06 5.08 -0.05
N LEU A 67 -3.72 4.80 1.09
CA LEU A 67 -5.02 5.38 1.44
C LEU A 67 -4.96 6.92 1.53
N LYS A 68 -3.85 7.48 2.02
CA LYS A 68 -3.63 8.93 2.05
C LYS A 68 -3.57 9.53 0.64
N GLN A 69 -2.90 8.86 -0.30
CA GLN A 69 -2.88 9.32 -1.70
C GLN A 69 -4.26 9.21 -2.35
N LEU A 70 -4.98 8.11 -2.11
CA LEU A 70 -6.32 7.87 -2.66
C LEU A 70 -7.38 8.84 -2.12
N SER A 71 -7.17 9.43 -0.95
CA SER A 71 -8.11 10.39 -0.34
C SER A 71 -7.60 11.84 -0.32
N CYS A 72 -6.51 12.14 -1.04
CA CYS A 72 -5.78 13.41 -0.91
C CYS A 72 -6.59 14.67 -1.26
N ALA A 73 -7.67 14.59 -2.05
CA ALA A 73 -8.46 15.75 -2.45
C ALA A 73 -9.57 16.12 -1.46
N HIS A 74 -10.02 15.18 -0.61
CA HIS A 74 -11.21 15.37 0.25
C HIS A 74 -11.08 14.81 1.66
N HIS A 75 -10.17 13.87 1.92
CA HIS A 75 -9.96 13.21 3.22
C HIS A 75 -11.19 12.47 3.78
N ASN A 76 -12.19 12.17 2.95
CA ASN A 76 -13.35 11.36 3.33
C ASN A 76 -12.97 9.88 3.38
N LEU A 77 -12.34 9.48 4.48
CA LEU A 77 -11.97 8.11 4.79
C LEU A 77 -12.75 7.65 6.02
N CYS A 78 -13.49 6.55 5.90
CA CYS A 78 -14.13 5.85 7.00
C CYS A 78 -13.41 4.52 7.20
N VAL A 79 -12.92 4.27 8.42
CA VAL A 79 -12.24 3.01 8.74
C VAL A 79 -13.02 2.28 9.82
N VAL A 80 -13.08 0.96 9.71
CA VAL A 80 -13.70 0.06 10.68
C VAL A 80 -12.68 -1.01 11.03
N GLY A 81 -12.57 -1.33 12.32
CA GLY A 81 -11.65 -2.34 12.81
C GLY A 81 -11.88 -2.64 14.30
N ASP A 82 -11.27 -3.71 14.77
CA ASP A 82 -11.31 -4.18 16.15
C ASP A 82 -9.90 -4.56 16.62
N ASP A 83 -9.32 -3.77 17.52
CA ASP A 83 -7.93 -3.94 17.99
C ASP A 83 -7.72 -5.30 18.67
N ASP A 84 -8.76 -5.86 19.32
CA ASP A 84 -8.70 -7.18 19.97
C ASP A 84 -8.63 -8.33 18.94
N GLN A 85 -8.84 -8.04 17.65
CA GLN A 85 -8.76 -8.99 16.54
C GLN A 85 -7.54 -8.80 15.63
N SER A 86 -6.59 -7.92 15.99
CA SER A 86 -5.35 -7.78 15.21
C SER A 86 -4.47 -9.03 15.34
N ILE A 87 -4.52 -9.89 14.34
CA ILE A 87 -3.77 -11.15 14.30
C ILE A 87 -2.67 -11.15 13.23
N TYR A 88 -2.58 -10.12 12.40
CA TYR A 88 -1.61 -10.03 11.31
C TYR A 88 -0.32 -9.25 11.63
N GLY A 89 0.00 -9.02 12.91
CA GLY A 89 1.25 -8.36 13.32
C GLY A 89 2.52 -9.01 12.74
N PHE A 90 2.50 -10.33 12.49
CA PHE A 90 3.62 -11.05 11.85
C PHE A 90 3.86 -10.68 10.37
N ARG A 91 2.92 -9.97 9.73
CA ARG A 91 3.03 -9.41 8.36
C ARG A 91 3.26 -7.89 8.33
N GLY A 92 3.58 -7.30 9.49
CA GLY A 92 3.86 -5.87 9.59
C GLY A 92 2.63 -4.98 9.68
N ALA A 93 1.45 -5.54 10.01
CA ALA A 93 0.34 -4.72 10.49
C ALA A 93 0.76 -3.95 11.76
N ASP A 94 0.36 -2.69 11.85
CA ASP A 94 0.71 -1.80 12.97
C ASP A 94 -0.57 -1.19 13.53
N ILE A 95 -0.80 -1.36 14.83
CA ILE A 95 -2.00 -0.90 15.56
C ILE A 95 -1.81 0.55 16.07
N SER A 96 -0.63 1.17 15.86
CA SER A 96 -0.27 2.46 16.46
C SER A 96 -0.80 3.73 15.79
#